data_AF-A0A356E803-F1
#
_entry.id   AF-A0A356E803-F1
#
_cell.length_a   1.000
_cell.length_b   1.000
_cell.length_c   1.000
_cell.angle_alpha   90.00
_cell.angle_beta   90.00
_cell.angle_gamma   90.00
#
_symmetry.space_group_name_H-M   'P 1'
#
loop_
_entity.id
_entity.type
_entity.pdbx_description
1 polymer ?
#
loop_
_entity_poly.entity_id
_entity_poly.type
_entity_poly.pdbx_seq_one_letter_code
_entity_poly.pdbx_strand_id
1 'polypeptide(L)'
;KLTKGGGYDLIFPSSYYVGKMIKEGMLQKIDHTKLSNLNQITPTLLNQDFDPNNQYSLPYVYGLTGIAVNAKTVDPTKITGWGDLWNPEYKGKV
;
A
#
# COMPACT_ATOMS: atom_id res chain seq x y z
N LYS A 1 5.78 23.90 -9.81
CA LYS A 1 6.63 22.71 -9.52
C LYS A 1 7.32 22.95 -8.20
N LEU A 2 7.08 22.09 -7.21
CA LEU A 2 7.63 22.18 -5.87
C LEU A 2 9.15 21.89 -5.87
N THR A 3 9.65 21.15 -6.86
CA THR A 3 11.04 20.65 -6.86
C THR A 3 12.03 21.42 -7.73
N LYS A 4 11.65 22.53 -8.38
CA LYS A 4 12.50 23.40 -9.21
C LYS A 4 13.58 22.67 -10.07
N GLY A 5 13.27 21.49 -10.61
CA GLY A 5 14.13 20.78 -11.58
C GLY A 5 14.85 19.53 -11.08
N GLY A 6 14.74 19.14 -9.80
CA GLY A 6 15.28 17.87 -9.30
C GLY A 6 14.36 17.23 -8.25
N GLY A 7 13.87 16.01 -8.51
CA GLY A 7 12.98 15.26 -7.62
C GLY A 7 11.53 15.17 -8.09
N TYR A 8 10.64 14.68 -7.23
CA TYR A 8 9.24 14.38 -7.54
C TYR A 8 8.29 15.33 -6.80
N ASP A 9 7.26 15.84 -7.51
CA ASP A 9 6.20 16.65 -6.89
C ASP A 9 5.19 15.79 -6.11
N LEU A 10 4.99 14.53 -6.53
CA LEU A 10 4.11 13.54 -5.90
C LEU A 10 4.69 12.13 -6.10
N ILE A 11 4.56 11.28 -5.09
CA ILE A 11 5.00 9.89 -5.10
C ILE A 11 3.95 9.01 -4.42
N PHE A 12 3.99 7.70 -4.68
CA PHE A 12 3.05 6.71 -4.14
C PHE A 12 3.79 5.58 -3.40
N PRO A 13 4.50 5.88 -2.29
CA PRO A 13 5.16 4.87 -1.48
C PRO A 13 4.14 3.95 -0.80
N SER A 14 4.56 2.73 -0.47
CA SER A 14 3.82 1.89 0.47
C SER A 14 3.84 2.52 1.88
N SER A 15 2.87 2.15 2.71
CA SER A 15 2.75 2.64 4.10
C SER A 15 4.04 2.48 4.91
N TYR A 16 4.75 1.35 4.76
CA TYR A 16 6.01 1.12 5.47
C TYR A 16 7.15 2.05 4.99
N TYR A 17 7.14 2.47 3.72
CA TYR A 17 8.09 3.47 3.22
C TYR A 17 7.72 4.87 3.68
N VAL A 18 6.43 5.23 3.80
CA VAL A 18 6.02 6.53 4.36
C VAL A 18 6.67 6.76 5.72
N GLY A 19 6.54 5.80 6.64
CA GLY A 19 7.12 5.94 7.98
C GLY A 19 8.64 6.12 7.98
N LYS A 20 9.37 5.45 7.07
CA LYS A 20 10.81 5.65 6.88
C LYS A 20 11.12 7.04 6.34
N MET A 21 10.42 7.47 5.30
CA MET A 21 10.62 8.76 4.65
C MET A 21 10.32 9.94 5.57
N ILE A 22 9.34 9.81 6.47
CA ILE A 22 9.08 10.80 7.54
C ILE A 22 10.29 10.90 8.47
N LYS A 23 10.82 9.77 8.95
CA LYS A 23 12.00 9.73 9.84
C LYS A 23 13.25 10.32 9.19
N GLU A 24 13.40 10.14 7.88
CA GLU A 24 14.52 10.66 7.10
C GLU A 24 14.29 12.10 6.60
N GLY A 25 13.16 12.73 6.92
CA GLY A 25 12.88 14.13 6.56
C GLY A 25 12.65 14.35 5.05
N MET A 26 12.23 13.31 4.33
CA MET A 26 12.08 13.34 2.88
C MET A 26 10.71 13.86 2.40
N LEU A 27 9.73 13.98 3.30
CA LEU A 27 8.35 14.37 2.97
C LEU A 27 8.01 15.74 3.55
N GLN A 28 7.27 16.55 2.78
CA GLN A 28 6.63 17.75 3.31
C GLN A 28 5.28 17.40 3.93
N LYS A 29 4.85 18.19 4.91
CA LYS A 29 3.48 18.09 5.44
C LYS A 29 2.46 18.50 4.38
N ILE A 30 1.33 17.81 4.38
CA ILE A 30 0.19 18.11 3.50
C ILE A 30 -0.67 19.19 4.18
N ASP A 31 -0.96 20.26 3.44
CA ASP A 31 -1.89 21.31 3.86
C ASP A 31 -3.33 20.85 3.63
N HIS A 32 -3.97 20.33 4.68
CA HIS A 32 -5.34 19.78 4.62
C HIS A 32 -6.40 20.84 4.27
N THR A 33 -6.12 22.13 4.47
CA THR A 33 -7.06 23.20 4.11
C THR A 33 -7.29 23.31 2.59
N LYS A 34 -6.37 22.74 1.80
CA LYS A 34 -6.46 22.68 0.34
C LYS A 34 -7.15 21.42 -0.18
N LEU A 35 -7.59 20.53 0.70
CA LEU A 35 -8.20 19.25 0.35
C LEU A 35 -9.71 19.27 0.64
N SER A 36 -10.52 19.55 -0.39
CA SER A 36 -11.97 19.62 -0.24
C SER A 36 -12.66 18.27 0.01
N ASN A 37 -11.97 17.17 -0.29
CA ASN A 37 -12.56 15.82 -0.33
C ASN A 37 -11.95 14.86 0.72
N LEU A 38 -11.22 15.38 1.71
CA LEU A 38 -10.60 14.55 2.75
C LEU A 38 -11.64 13.69 3.51
N ASN A 39 -12.84 14.24 3.69
CA ASN A 39 -13.98 13.59 4.31
C ASN A 39 -14.54 12.38 3.53
N GLN A 40 -14.14 12.18 2.26
CA GLN A 40 -14.57 11.04 1.45
C GLN A 40 -13.73 9.78 1.70
N ILE A 41 -12.61 9.91 2.42
CA ILE A 41 -11.72 8.79 2.70
C ILE A 41 -12.32 7.92 3.81
N THR A 42 -12.27 6.61 3.63
CA THR A 42 -12.72 5.64 4.64
C THR A 42 -11.94 5.86 5.95
N PRO A 43 -12.61 6.15 7.08
CA PRO A 43 -11.92 6.52 8.34
C PRO A 43 -10.93 5.48 8.86
N THR A 44 -11.16 4.19 8.57
CA THR A 44 -10.27 3.09 8.99
C THR A 44 -8.92 3.09 8.27
N LEU A 45 -8.77 3.84 7.18
CA LEU A 45 -7.51 3.99 6.43
C LEU A 45 -6.72 5.24 6.85
N LEU A 46 -7.30 6.06 7.73
CA LEU A 46 -6.69 7.27 8.25
C LEU A 46 -6.04 7.01 9.62
N ASN A 47 -5.24 7.96 10.09
CA ASN A 47 -4.63 7.98 11.42
C ASN A 47 -3.89 6.68 11.81
N GLN A 48 -3.11 6.15 10.87
CA GLN A 48 -2.30 4.95 11.08
C GLN A 48 -1.00 5.31 11.80
N ASP A 49 -0.41 4.37 12.53
CA ASP A 49 0.78 4.60 13.37
C ASP A 49 2.00 5.13 12.60
N PHE A 50 2.09 4.85 11.30
CA PHE A 50 3.18 5.34 10.46
C PHE A 50 3.06 6.83 10.10
N ASP A 51 1.85 7.41 10.16
CA ASP A 51 1.55 8.82 9.89
C ASP A 51 0.28 9.26 10.65
N PRO A 52 0.39 9.51 11.98
CA PRO A 52 -0.73 9.97 12.79
C PRO A 52 -1.32 11.27 12.27
N ASN A 53 -2.65 11.38 12.23
CA ASN A 53 -3.40 12.50 11.65
C ASN A 53 -3.10 12.78 10.17
N ASN A 54 -2.54 11.82 9.41
CA ASN A 54 -2.27 11.92 7.98
C ASN A 54 -1.51 13.21 7.59
N GLN A 55 -0.48 13.54 8.38
CA GLN A 55 0.25 14.79 8.22
C GLN A 55 1.09 14.80 6.94
N TYR A 56 1.51 13.64 6.44
CA TYR A 56 2.44 13.51 5.30
C TYR A 56 1.88 12.67 4.15
N SER A 57 0.83 11.89 4.37
CA SER A 57 0.33 10.90 3.41
C SER A 57 -1.20 10.75 3.44
N LEU A 58 -1.76 10.38 2.29
CA LEU A 58 -3.17 10.02 2.12
C LEU A 58 -3.27 8.67 1.42
N PRO A 59 -4.26 7.83 1.75
CA PRO A 59 -4.48 6.57 1.05
C PRO A 59 -4.89 6.83 -0.40
N TYR A 60 -4.32 6.05 -1.33
CA TYR A 60 -4.69 6.08 -2.74
C TYR A 60 -5.35 4.77 -3.17
N VAL A 61 -4.62 3.66 -3.08
CA VAL A 61 -5.12 2.30 -3.28
C VAL A 61 -4.66 1.45 -2.10
N TYR A 62 -5.57 0.64 -1.56
CA TYR A 62 -5.25 -0.37 -0.57
C TYR A 62 -5.70 -1.74 -1.08
N GLY A 63 -5.08 -2.79 -0.56
CA GLY A 63 -5.38 -4.15 -0.98
C GLY A 63 -4.70 -5.16 -0.08
N LEU A 64 -4.96 -6.42 -0.39
CA LEU A 64 -4.42 -7.56 0.33
C LEU A 64 -3.51 -8.33 -0.63
N THR A 65 -2.45 -8.91 -0.08
CA THR A 65 -1.71 -9.95 -0.81
C THR A 65 -2.41 -11.29 -0.55
N GLY A 66 -2.74 -12.01 -1.61
CA GLY A 66 -3.47 -13.27 -1.53
C GLY A 66 -3.01 -14.26 -2.60
N ILE A 67 -3.61 -15.45 -2.58
CA ILE A 67 -3.33 -16.50 -3.56
C ILE A 67 -4.42 -16.49 -4.61
N ALA A 68 -4.02 -16.40 -5.88
CA ALA A 68 -4.90 -16.58 -7.03
C ALA A 68 -4.50 -17.86 -7.78
N VAL A 69 -5.48 -18.66 -8.19
CA VAL A 69 -5.26 -19.92 -8.92
C VAL A 69 -6.01 -19.97 -10.23
N ASN A 70 -5.43 -20.65 -11.22
CA ASN A 70 -6.14 -21.01 -12.43
C ASN A 70 -7.05 -22.24 -12.17
N ALA A 71 -8.35 -21.98 -12.00
CA ALA A 71 -9.35 -23.01 -11.68
C ALA A 71 -9.52 -24.09 -12.77
N LYS A 72 -8.99 -23.89 -13.99
CA LYS A 72 -8.99 -24.93 -15.04
C LYS A 72 -7.97 -26.04 -14.76
N THR A 73 -6.96 -25.75 -13.94
CA THR A 73 -5.81 -26.64 -13.72
C THR A 73 -5.59 -27.00 -12.25
N VAL A 74 -6.10 -26.18 -11.33
CA VAL A 74 -5.98 -26.37 -9.88
C VAL A 74 -7.35 -26.23 -9.26
N ASP A 75 -7.78 -27.24 -8.50
CA ASP A 75 -8.98 -27.16 -7.68
C ASP A 75 -8.78 -26.14 -6.55
N PRO A 76 -9.51 -25.01 -6.54
CA PRO A 76 -9.32 -23.96 -5.54
C PRO A 76 -9.54 -24.43 -4.10
N THR A 77 -10.33 -25.50 -3.88
CA THR A 77 -10.59 -26.03 -2.53
C THR A 77 -9.37 -26.69 -1.90
N LYS A 78 -8.36 -27.03 -2.70
CA LYS A 78 -7.08 -27.59 -2.23
C LYS A 78 -6.10 -26.54 -1.73
N ILE A 79 -6.34 -25.26 -2.00
CA ILE A 79 -5.49 -24.16 -1.52
C ILE A 79 -6.18 -23.53 -0.31
N THR A 80 -5.71 -23.90 0.87
CA THR A 80 -6.22 -23.50 2.17
C THR A 80 -5.30 -22.52 2.89
N GLY A 81 -4.02 -22.47 2.51
CA GLY A 81 -3.06 -21.52 3.07
C GLY A 81 -1.76 -21.44 2.28
N TRP A 82 -0.89 -20.53 2.73
CA TRP A 82 0.41 -20.28 2.10
C TRP A 82 1.29 -21.53 2.01
N GLY A 83 1.20 -22.43 3.00
CA GLY A 83 1.98 -23.67 3.02
C GLY A 83 1.69 -24.60 1.84
N ASP A 84 0.48 -24.54 1.26
CA ASP A 84 0.11 -25.38 0.13
C ASP A 84 0.96 -25.09 -1.11
N LEU A 85 1.50 -23.86 -1.23
CA LEU A 85 2.39 -23.48 -2.34
C LEU A 85 3.73 -24.26 -2.34
N TRP A 86 4.11 -24.88 -1.22
CA TRP A 86 5.32 -25.71 -1.11
C TRP A 86 5.07 -27.18 -1.44
N ASN A 87 3.82 -27.59 -1.73
CA ASN A 87 3.53 -28.96 -2.12
C ASN A 87 4.31 -29.33 -3.40
N PRO A 88 5.02 -30.48 -3.44
CA PRO A 88 5.72 -30.96 -4.62
C PRO A 88 4.89 -30.98 -5.91
N GLU A 89 3.56 -31.13 -5.81
CA GLU A 89 2.61 -31.06 -6.93
C GLU A 89 2.68 -29.74 -7.73
N TYR A 90 3.05 -28.64 -7.05
CA TYR A 90 3.16 -27.30 -7.64
C TYR A 90 4.59 -26.90 -8.00
N LYS A 91 5.56 -27.83 -7.95
CA LYS A 91 6.94 -27.56 -8.34
C LYS A 91 7.02 -27.00 -9.77
N GLY A 92 7.66 -25.83 -9.92
CA GLY A 92 7.81 -25.14 -11.20
C GLY A 92 6.55 -24.42 -11.69
N LYS A 93 5.52 -24.26 -10.85
CA LYS A 93 4.26 -23.57 -11.15
C LYS A 93 3.97 -22.38 -10.22
N VAL A 94 4.84 -22.13 -9.25
CA VAL A 94 4.82 -21.01 -8.29
C VAL A 94 6.19 -20.35 -8.33
#